data_AF-A0A672KJ21-F1
#
_entry.id   AF-A0A672KJ21-F1
#
_cell.length_a   1.000
_cell.length_b   1.000
_cell.length_c   1.000
_cell.angle_alpha   90.00
_cell.angle_beta   90.00
_cell.angle_gamma   90.00
#
_symmetry.space_group_name_H-M   'P 1'
#
loop_
_entity.id
_entity.type
_entity.pdbx_description
1 polymer ?
#
loop_
_entity_poly.entity_id
_entity_poly.type
_entity_poly.pdbx_seq_one_letter_code
_entity_poly.pdbx_strand_id
1 'polypeptide(L)'
;MALANPDQYVLKPQREGGGNNIYGSEICEVLENLKNSTERTAYILMDKIQPVPVQNYLLRPGAPLKLNSCLSELGVFGAYVRKGKDMVFNECVGHLLRTKSSEHADGGVAAGVAVMDNPLLV
;
A
#
# COMPACT_ATOMS: atom_id res chain seq x y z
N MET A 1 20.03 2.47 -9.26
CA MET A 1 18.62 2.06 -9.46
C MET A 1 17.71 2.91 -8.58
N ALA A 2 17.49 2.61 -7.29
CA ALA A 2 16.70 3.48 -6.41
C ALA A 2 17.38 4.82 -6.07
N LEU A 3 18.70 4.83 -5.84
CA LEU A 3 19.46 6.08 -5.61
C LEU A 3 19.40 7.06 -6.79
N ALA A 4 19.14 6.56 -8.01
CA ALA A 4 19.05 7.39 -9.21
C ALA A 4 17.60 7.81 -9.51
N ASN A 5 16.62 6.93 -9.23
CA ASN A 5 15.21 7.15 -9.53
C ASN A 5 14.33 6.72 -8.34
N PRO A 6 14.40 7.40 -7.19
CA PRO A 6 13.75 6.92 -5.96
C PRO A 6 12.23 6.88 -6.05
N ASP A 7 11.62 7.74 -6.88
CA ASP A 7 10.16 7.79 -7.07
C ASP A 7 9.57 6.55 -7.76
N GLN A 8 10.42 5.69 -8.34
CA GLN A 8 10.03 4.42 -8.94
C GLN A 8 9.99 3.27 -7.94
N TYR A 9 10.35 3.50 -6.68
CA TYR A 9 10.47 2.46 -5.68
C TYR A 9 9.73 2.79 -4.38
N VAL A 10 9.52 1.75 -3.58
CA VAL A 10 9.12 1.82 -2.17
C VAL A 10 10.08 0.96 -1.38
N LEU A 11 10.68 1.53 -0.33
CA LEU A 11 11.51 0.78 0.61
C LEU A 11 10.65 0.37 1.81
N LYS A 12 10.61 -0.93 2.10
CA LYS A 12 9.68 -1.50 3.09
C LYS A 12 10.44 -2.18 4.24
N PRO A 13 10.27 -1.73 5.50
CA PRO A 13 10.73 -2.49 6.66
C PRO A 13 9.82 -3.69 6.95
N GLN A 14 10.25 -4.58 7.84
CA GLN A 14 9.43 -5.70 8.34
C GLN A 14 8.36 -5.23 9.36
N ARG A 15 7.36 -4.48 8.89
CA ARG A 15 6.25 -3.92 9.69
C ARG A 15 4.91 -4.05 8.96
N GLU A 16 3.82 -4.00 9.72
CA GLU A 16 2.44 -4.17 9.25
C GLU A 16 1.55 -2.97 9.62
N GLY A 17 0.36 -2.88 9.02
CA GLY A 17 -0.67 -1.90 9.41
C GLY A 17 -0.63 -0.53 8.72
N GLY A 18 0.31 -0.31 7.79
CA GLY A 18 0.50 0.96 7.08
C GLY A 18 1.26 2.01 7.89
N GLY A 19 1.79 3.04 7.23
CA GLY A 19 2.55 4.13 7.85
C GLY A 19 4.05 3.88 8.03
N ASN A 20 4.58 2.76 7.52
CA ASN A 20 5.96 2.34 7.77
C ASN A 20 6.86 2.41 6.51
N ASN A 21 6.26 2.54 5.34
CA ASN A 21 7.01 2.51 4.08
C ASN A 21 7.73 3.84 3.84
N ILE A 22 8.88 3.75 3.19
CA ILE A 22 9.74 4.91 2.89
C ILE A 22 9.68 5.17 1.38
N TYR A 23 9.56 6.44 0.99
CA TYR A 23 9.30 6.87 -0.38
C TYR A 23 10.24 8.01 -0.79
N GLY A 24 10.45 8.18 -2.10
CA GLY A 24 11.15 9.35 -2.64
C GLY A 24 12.56 9.53 -2.06
N SER A 25 12.96 10.78 -1.82
CA SER A 25 14.30 11.11 -1.35
C SER A 25 14.70 10.44 -0.03
N GLU A 26 13.75 10.15 0.86
CA GLU A 26 14.01 9.44 2.12
C GLU A 26 14.59 8.04 1.87
N ILE A 27 14.26 7.40 0.74
CA ILE A 27 14.88 6.12 0.35
C ILE A 27 16.40 6.31 0.19
N CYS A 28 16.83 7.41 -0.43
CA CYS A 28 18.25 7.67 -0.66
C CYS A 28 18.99 7.88 0.67
N GLU A 29 18.40 8.65 1.58
CA GLU A 29 18.98 8.90 2.91
C GLU A 29 19.16 7.59 3.69
N VAL A 30 18.12 6.76 3.73
CA VAL A 30 18.16 5.47 4.43
C VAL A 30 19.17 4.52 3.80
N LEU A 31 19.21 4.41 2.47
CA LEU A 31 20.13 3.50 1.79
C LEU A 31 21.60 3.94 1.88
N GLU A 32 21.90 5.24 1.85
CA GLU A 32 23.28 5.72 2.05
C GLU A 32 23.73 5.54 3.51
N ASN A 33 22.88 5.82 4.49
CA ASN A 33 23.19 5.60 5.91
C ASN A 33 23.44 4.12 6.23
N LEU A 34 22.71 3.20 5.57
CA LEU A 34 22.81 1.76 5.81
C LEU A 34 23.77 1.05 4.84
N LYS A 35 24.48 1.77 3.97
CA LYS A 35 25.27 1.21 2.86
C LYS A 35 26.21 0.08 3.27
N ASN A 36 26.89 0.27 4.39
CA ASN A 36 27.86 -0.67 4.97
C ASN A 36 27.35 -1.37 6.24
N SER A 37 26.09 -1.16 6.63
CA SER A 37 25.47 -1.77 7.81
C SER A 37 24.73 -3.06 7.43
N THR A 38 24.76 -4.06 8.31
CA THR A 38 23.94 -5.29 8.16
C THR A 38 22.46 -5.02 8.39
N GLU A 39 22.10 -3.92 9.04
CA GLU A 39 20.71 -3.50 9.29
C GLU A 39 19.94 -3.28 7.99
N ARG A 40 20.61 -3.04 6.87
CA ARG A 40 19.98 -2.96 5.54
C ARG A 40 19.15 -4.19 5.17
N THR A 41 19.45 -5.35 5.77
CA THR A 41 18.70 -6.61 5.57
C THR A 41 17.29 -6.58 6.16
N ALA A 42 16.98 -5.60 7.02
CA ALA A 42 15.65 -5.38 7.55
C ALA A 42 14.67 -4.80 6.51
N TYR A 43 15.16 -4.41 5.32
CA TYR A 43 14.37 -3.77 4.28
C TYR A 43 14.34 -4.57 2.99
N ILE A 44 13.23 -4.44 2.27
CA ILE A 44 13.14 -4.82 0.85
C ILE A 44 12.87 -3.59 0.00
N LEU A 45 13.41 -3.58 -1.21
CA LEU A 45 13.11 -2.58 -2.22
C LEU A 45 12.10 -3.17 -3.20
N MET A 46 10.98 -2.48 -3.42
CA MET A 46 9.90 -2.91 -4.29
C MET A 46 9.65 -1.86 -5.38
N ASP A 47 9.42 -2.29 -6.61
CA ASP A 47 8.95 -1.41 -7.68
C ASP A 47 7.61 -0.79 -7.30
N LYS A 48 7.50 0.53 -7.42
CA LYS A 48 6.29 1.27 -7.10
C LYS A 48 5.28 1.10 -8.24
N ILE A 49 4.14 0.49 -7.94
CA ILE A 49 3.01 0.40 -8.89
C ILE A 49 2.43 1.80 -9.08
N GLN A 50 2.23 2.20 -10.34
CA GLN A 50 1.68 3.50 -10.73
C GLN A 50 0.34 3.31 -11.46
N PRO A 51 -0.78 3.12 -10.75
CA PRO A 51 -2.08 2.96 -11.37
C PRO A 51 -2.59 4.26 -12.00
N VAL A 52 -3.48 4.15 -12.99
CA VAL A 52 -4.12 5.31 -13.62
C VAL A 52 -5.05 5.99 -12.60
N PRO A 53 -4.88 7.29 -12.32
CA PRO A 53 -5.76 7.98 -11.40
C PRO A 53 -7.18 8.16 -11.95
N VAL A 54 -8.17 8.04 -11.08
CA VAL A 54 -9.59 8.24 -11.40
C VAL A 54 -10.15 9.34 -10.50
N GLN A 55 -11.06 10.17 -11.04
CA GLN A 55 -11.72 11.21 -10.25
C GLN A 55 -12.81 10.58 -9.37
N ASN A 56 -12.75 10.84 -8.06
CA ASN A 56 -13.76 10.38 -7.10
C ASN A 56 -13.91 11.37 -5.92
N TYR A 57 -14.97 11.22 -5.14
CA TYR A 57 -15.20 11.97 -3.92
C TYR A 57 -14.82 11.13 -2.69
N LEU A 58 -13.98 11.69 -1.81
CA LEU A 58 -13.57 11.03 -0.57
C LEU A 58 -14.35 11.64 0.60
N LEU A 59 -15.36 10.92 1.10
CA LEU A 59 -16.19 11.39 2.22
C LEU A 59 -15.51 11.07 3.56
N ARG A 60 -15.31 12.09 4.40
CA ARG A 60 -14.79 11.93 5.76
C ARG A 60 -15.53 12.84 6.74
N PRO A 61 -15.74 12.41 8.00
CA PRO A 61 -16.33 13.26 9.03
C PRO A 61 -15.54 14.57 9.20
N GLY A 62 -16.22 15.71 9.16
CA GLY A 62 -15.61 17.03 9.37
C GLY A 62 -14.78 17.57 8.21
N ALA A 63 -14.63 16.84 7.10
CA ALA A 63 -13.92 17.31 5.91
C ALA A 63 -14.91 17.80 4.83
N PRO A 64 -14.57 18.85 4.06
CA PRO A 64 -15.40 19.29 2.94
C PRO A 64 -15.42 18.23 1.83
N LEU A 65 -16.57 18.09 1.17
CA LEU A 65 -16.68 17.24 -0.01
C LEU A 65 -15.90 17.87 -1.17
N LYS A 66 -14.85 17.18 -1.62
CA LYS A 66 -13.97 17.64 -2.70
C LYS A 66 -13.79 16.52 -3.73
N LEU A 67 -13.79 16.89 -5.01
CA LEU A 67 -13.37 16.01 -6.09
C LEU A 67 -11.85 15.83 -6.03
N ASN A 68 -11.38 14.58 -6.00
CA ASN A 68 -9.97 14.25 -5.90
C ASN A 68 -9.55 13.30 -7.02
N SER A 69 -8.30 13.45 -7.47
CA SER A 69 -7.60 12.41 -8.19
C SER A 69 -7.27 11.27 -7.22
N CYS A 70 -7.75 10.07 -7.50
CA CYS A 70 -7.72 8.95 -6.57
C CYS A 70 -7.03 7.73 -7.16
N LEU A 71 -6.42 6.93 -6.30
CA LEU A 71 -5.83 5.63 -6.59
C LEU A 71 -6.54 4.58 -5.72
N SER A 72 -6.86 3.44 -6.32
CA SER A 72 -7.52 2.33 -5.63
C SER A 72 -6.61 1.12 -5.52
N GLU A 73 -6.74 0.41 -4.41
CA GLU A 73 -6.02 -0.82 -4.09
C GLU A 73 -7.04 -1.91 -3.77
N LEU A 74 -7.09 -2.94 -4.61
CA LEU A 74 -8.00 -4.08 -4.46
C LEU A 74 -7.35 -5.17 -3.60
N GLY A 75 -7.97 -5.45 -2.46
CA GLY A 75 -7.68 -6.61 -1.63
C GLY A 75 -8.68 -7.74 -1.88
N VAL A 76 -8.20 -8.98 -1.86
CA VAL A 76 -9.01 -10.20 -1.96
C VAL A 76 -8.81 -11.01 -0.69
N PHE A 77 -9.89 -11.35 0.00
CA PHE A 77 -9.82 -12.15 1.23
C PHE A 77 -9.78 -13.62 0.88
N GLY A 78 -8.75 -14.32 1.36
CA GLY A 78 -8.66 -15.78 1.34
C GLY A 78 -8.86 -16.33 2.76
N ALA A 79 -9.62 -17.41 2.88
CA ALA A 79 -9.73 -18.17 4.12
C ALA A 79 -9.29 -19.62 3.89
N TYR A 80 -8.45 -20.12 4.80
CA TYR A 80 -7.77 -21.40 4.67
C TYR A 80 -7.78 -22.16 5.99
N VAL A 81 -8.12 -23.46 5.94
CA VAL A 81 -8.10 -24.38 7.09
C VAL A 81 -7.42 -25.68 6.68
N ARG A 82 -6.47 -26.14 7.50
CA ARG A 82 -5.81 -27.44 7.34
C ARG A 82 -5.79 -28.22 8.65
N LYS A 83 -5.85 -29.55 8.54
CA LYS A 83 -5.59 -30.49 9.64
C LYS A 83 -4.46 -31.42 9.24
N GLY A 84 -3.26 -31.20 9.80
CA GLY A 84 -2.08 -31.95 9.38
C GLY A 84 -1.77 -31.68 7.91
N LYS A 85 -1.78 -32.74 7.07
CA LYS A 85 -1.58 -32.62 5.61
C LYS A 85 -2.88 -32.37 4.84
N ASP A 86 -4.03 -32.54 5.49
CA ASP A 86 -5.32 -32.46 4.81
C ASP A 86 -5.79 -31.00 4.76
N MET A 87 -5.95 -30.49 3.54
CA MET A 87 -6.58 -29.20 3.29
C MET A 87 -8.09 -29.36 3.43
N VAL A 88 -8.67 -28.71 4.44
CA VAL A 88 -10.10 -28.81 4.77
C VAL A 88 -10.89 -27.69 4.10
N PHE A 89 -10.27 -26.53 3.92
CA PHE A 89 -10.90 -25.34 3.34
C PHE A 89 -9.84 -24.45 2.70
N ASN A 90 -10.12 -23.90 1.52
CA ASN A 90 -9.25 -22.94 0.84
C ASN A 90 -10.08 -22.16 -0.19
N GLU A 91 -10.69 -21.05 0.23
CA GLU A 91 -11.62 -20.30 -0.60
C GLU A 91 -11.30 -18.80 -0.60
N CYS A 92 -11.66 -18.15 -1.71
CA CYS A 92 -11.80 -16.70 -1.78
C CYS A 92 -13.16 -16.33 -1.17
N VAL A 93 -13.15 -15.50 -0.13
CA VAL A 93 -14.35 -15.19 0.67
C VAL A 93 -14.83 -13.76 0.54
N GLY A 94 -14.25 -13.00 -0.40
CA GLY A 94 -14.70 -11.65 -0.72
C GLY A 94 -13.57 -10.72 -1.09
N HIS A 95 -13.87 -9.43 -1.11
CA HIS A 95 -12.93 -8.39 -1.50
C HIS A 95 -13.11 -7.13 -0.64
N LEU A 96 -12.11 -6.26 -0.72
CA LEU A 96 -12.13 -4.91 -0.19
C LEU A 96 -11.43 -4.00 -1.17
N LEU A 97 -12.12 -2.99 -1.69
CA LEU A 97 -11.46 -1.90 -2.40
C LEU A 97 -11.18 -0.77 -1.40
N ARG A 98 -9.94 -0.32 -1.36
CA ARG A 98 -9.55 0.89 -0.62
C ARG A 98 -9.15 1.95 -1.61
N THR A 99 -9.63 3.17 -1.42
CA THR A 99 -9.33 4.28 -2.32
C THR A 99 -8.72 5.43 -1.52
N LYS A 100 -7.70 6.07 -2.06
CA LYS A 100 -7.02 7.23 -1.45
C LYS A 100 -6.81 8.33 -2.48
N SER A 101 -6.56 9.56 -2.01
CA SER A 101 -6.06 10.63 -2.88
C SER A 101 -4.66 10.25 -3.42
N SER A 102 -4.40 10.55 -4.68
CA SER A 102 -3.10 10.32 -5.32
C SER A 102 -1.96 11.14 -4.71
N GLU A 103 -2.28 12.16 -3.93
CA GLU A 103 -1.31 12.99 -3.19
C GLU A 103 -0.65 12.23 -2.03
N HIS A 104 -1.25 11.13 -1.56
CA HIS A 104 -0.75 10.37 -0.42
C HIS A 104 0.14 9.20 -0.89
N ALA A 105 1.38 9.17 -0.42
CA ALA A 105 2.32 8.09 -0.74
C ALA A 105 1.89 6.75 -0.09
N ASP A 106 1.56 6.77 1.20
CA ASP A 106 1.08 5.59 1.93
C ASP A 106 -0.45 5.45 1.89
N GLY A 107 -1.00 4.39 2.49
CA GLY A 107 -2.43 4.09 2.52
C GLY A 107 -2.92 3.66 3.89
N GLY A 108 -4.04 2.92 3.91
CA GLY A 108 -4.64 2.38 5.13
C GLY A 108 -5.85 3.18 5.61
N VAL A 109 -6.95 2.47 5.87
CA VAL A 109 -8.20 3.07 6.38
C VAL A 109 -8.03 3.40 7.87
N ALA A 110 -7.47 2.48 8.66
CA ALA A 110 -7.20 2.69 10.08
C ALA A 110 -6.15 3.80 10.34
N ALA A 111 -5.23 4.01 9.40
CA ALA A 111 -4.27 5.12 9.43
C ALA A 111 -4.88 6.47 9.01
N GLY A 112 -6.17 6.51 8.64
CA GLY A 112 -6.87 7.73 8.23
C GLY A 112 -6.59 8.20 6.80
N VAL A 113 -5.82 7.44 6.01
CA VAL A 113 -5.36 7.85 4.67
C VAL A 113 -6.30 7.39 3.56
N ALA A 114 -6.77 6.15 3.60
CA ALA A 114 -7.72 5.61 2.62
C ALA A 114 -9.18 5.72 3.12
N VAL A 115 -10.13 5.51 2.22
CA VAL A 115 -11.54 5.24 2.51
C VAL A 115 -11.94 3.89 1.95
N MET A 116 -13.07 3.36 2.41
CA MET A 116 -13.69 2.15 1.86
C MET A 116 -14.34 2.46 0.51
N ASP A 117 -14.26 1.53 -0.43
CA ASP A 117 -14.81 1.68 -1.77
C ASP A 117 -15.35 0.33 -2.30
N ASN A 118 -16.00 0.34 -3.46
CA ASN A 118 -16.47 -0.86 -4.17
C ASN A 118 -16.00 -0.85 -5.64
N PRO A 119 -15.62 -2.02 -6.19
CA PRO A 119 -15.23 -2.10 -7.60
C PRO A 119 -16.46 -2.00 -8.51
N LEU A 120 -16.45 -1.04 -9.44
CA LEU A 120 -17.33 -1.06 -10.61
C LEU A 120 -16.65 -1.88 -11.72
N LEU A 121 -17.30 -2.94 -12.18
CA LEU A 121 -16.82 -3.72 -13.31
C LEU A 121 -17.15 -2.96 -14.60
N VAL A 122 -16.11 -2.67 -15.39
CA VAL A 122 -16.17 -1.90 -16.65
C VAL A 122 -15.80 -2.75 -17.85
#